data_AF-A0A327ZVX7-F1
#
_entry.id   AF-A0A327ZVX7-F1
#
_cell.length_a   1.000
_cell.length_b   1.000
_cell.length_c   1.000
_cell.angle_alpha   90.00
_cell.angle_beta   90.00
_cell.angle_gamma   90.00
#
_symmetry.space_group_name_H-M   'P 1'
#
loop_
_entity.id
_entity.type
_entity.pdbx_description
1 polymer ?
#
loop_
_entity_poly.entity_id
_entity_poly.type
_entity_poly.pdbx_seq_one_letter_code
_entity_poly.pdbx_strand_id
1 'polypeptide(L)'
;MVFTNSGIETIVAEQSLIQHVMNKHGLVLGGHWDFERATYDLKYELSEGIYYLRIPGYAIDGDVGARNATLQMMDPYLGKHYYPTGVEYGEDEYFSDALVEHCKRTITSIYNDIKAIQA
;
A
#
# COMPACT_ATOMS: atom_id res chain seq x y z
N MET A 1 -5.79 -5.93 8.88
CA MET A 1 -6.01 -4.64 9.60
C MET A 1 -6.04 -3.45 8.64
N VAL A 2 -7.05 -2.58 8.68
CA VAL A 2 -7.15 -1.36 7.82
C VAL A 2 -6.67 -0.12 8.60
N PHE A 3 -5.98 0.81 7.94
CA PHE A 3 -5.55 2.09 8.50
C PHE A 3 -6.46 3.22 7.98
N THR A 4 -7.61 3.41 8.61
CA THR A 4 -8.57 4.48 8.24
C THR A 4 -8.06 5.88 8.61
N ASN A 5 -8.48 6.90 7.87
CA ASN A 5 -8.13 8.31 8.10
C ASN A 5 -6.61 8.56 8.06
N SER A 6 -5.94 7.92 7.12
CA SER A 6 -4.49 8.01 6.96
C SER A 6 -4.03 9.28 6.20
N GLY A 7 -4.95 9.95 5.53
CA GLY A 7 -4.69 11.01 4.57
C GLY A 7 -4.34 10.50 3.18
N ILE A 8 -3.87 9.25 3.03
CA ILE A 8 -3.57 8.65 1.73
C ILE A 8 -4.81 8.61 0.84
N GLU A 9 -5.97 8.29 1.41
CA GLU A 9 -7.27 8.25 0.72
C GLU A 9 -7.69 9.60 0.11
N THR A 10 -7.02 10.71 0.46
CA THR A 10 -7.25 12.04 -0.12
C THR A 10 -6.33 12.35 -1.31
N ILE A 11 -5.40 11.45 -1.63
CA ILE A 11 -4.40 11.65 -2.67
C ILE A 11 -5.00 11.27 -4.03
N VAL A 12 -4.97 12.26 -4.93
CA VAL A 12 -5.12 12.09 -6.37
C VAL A 12 -3.85 12.59 -7.02
N ALA A 13 -3.14 11.74 -7.76
CA ALA A 13 -1.88 12.11 -8.40
C ALA A 13 -1.54 11.21 -9.60
N GLU A 14 -0.62 11.68 -10.43
CA GLU A 14 -0.02 10.91 -11.53
C GLU A 14 0.65 9.62 -11.00
N GLN A 15 0.41 8.51 -11.68
CA GLN A 15 0.97 7.20 -11.34
C GLN A 15 2.49 7.22 -11.25
N SER A 16 3.16 8.01 -12.10
CA SER A 16 4.62 8.14 -12.08
C SER A 16 5.15 8.77 -10.79
N LEU A 17 4.47 9.79 -10.27
CA LEU A 17 4.78 10.44 -9.01
C LEU A 17 4.55 9.46 -7.85
N ILE A 18 3.39 8.81 -7.82
CA ILE A 18 3.07 7.81 -6.78
C ILE A 18 4.11 6.70 -6.79
N GLN A 19 4.41 6.11 -7.95
CA GLN A 19 5.42 5.08 -8.11
C GLN A 19 6.79 5.53 -7.58
N HIS A 20 7.20 6.77 -7.86
CA HIS A 20 8.46 7.30 -7.39
C HIS A 20 8.52 7.35 -5.86
N VAL A 21 7.49 7.89 -5.20
CA VAL A 21 7.44 7.96 -3.74
C VAL A 21 7.32 6.58 -3.12
N MET A 22 6.47 5.70 -3.65
CA MET A 22 6.31 4.33 -3.16
C MET A 22 7.65 3.57 -3.20
N ASN A 23 8.38 3.65 -4.32
CA ASN A 23 9.70 3.04 -4.45
C ASN A 23 10.72 3.61 -3.44
N LYS A 24 10.70 4.92 -3.19
CA LYS A 24 11.56 5.58 -2.18
C LYS A 24 11.34 4.98 -0.78
N HIS A 25 10.12 4.59 -0.44
CA HIS A 25 9.75 3.95 0.83
C HIS A 25 9.83 2.41 0.81
N GLY A 26 10.36 1.83 -0.28
CA GLY A 26 10.53 0.38 -0.42
C GLY A 26 9.28 -0.39 -0.81
N LEU A 27 8.18 0.30 -1.14
CA LEU A 27 6.98 -0.34 -1.68
C LEU A 27 7.19 -0.68 -3.15
N VAL A 28 6.73 -1.86 -3.55
CA VAL A 28 6.77 -2.32 -4.94
C VAL A 28 5.37 -2.39 -5.52
N LEU A 29 5.21 -2.06 -6.80
CA LEU A 29 3.95 -2.27 -7.50
C LEU A 29 3.69 -3.78 -7.60
N GLY A 30 2.55 -4.22 -7.08
CA GLY A 30 2.13 -5.62 -7.06
C GLY A 30 2.04 -6.20 -8.47
N GLY A 31 2.34 -7.50 -8.59
CA GLY A 31 2.50 -8.19 -9.88
C GLY A 31 1.20 -8.56 -10.61
N HIS A 32 0.06 -7.98 -10.24
CA HIS A 32 -1.21 -8.23 -10.94
C HIS A 32 -1.33 -7.25 -12.12
N TRP A 33 -1.59 -7.79 -13.32
CA TRP A 33 -1.95 -7.00 -14.49
C TRP A 33 -3.41 -6.56 -14.35
N ASP A 34 -3.61 -5.33 -13.90
CA ASP A 34 -4.92 -4.69 -13.77
C ASP A 34 -4.84 -3.31 -14.45
N PHE A 35 -5.74 -3.05 -15.39
CA PHE A 35 -5.79 -1.79 -16.14
C PHE A 35 -6.37 -0.65 -15.31
N GLU A 36 -7.16 -0.98 -14.28
CA GLU A 36 -7.89 -0.03 -13.45
C GLU A 36 -7.27 0.14 -12.06
N ARG A 37 -6.44 -0.81 -11.59
CA ARG A 37 -5.95 -0.82 -10.21
C ARG A 37 -4.44 -0.93 -10.12
N ALA A 38 -3.87 -0.18 -9.18
CA ALA A 38 -2.50 -0.32 -8.73
C ALA A 38 -2.51 -0.64 -7.25
N THR A 39 -1.75 -1.65 -6.82
CA THR A 39 -1.53 -1.93 -5.39
C THR A 39 -0.05 -1.95 -5.12
N TYR A 40 0.38 -1.17 -4.13
CA TYR A 40 1.78 -1.09 -3.73
C TYR A 40 1.99 -1.85 -2.42
N ASP A 41 2.93 -2.79 -2.42
CA ASP A 41 3.18 -3.70 -1.31
C ASP A 41 4.56 -3.46 -0.68
N LEU A 42 4.61 -3.34 0.65
CA LEU A 42 5.83 -3.47 1.44
C LEU A 42 5.77 -4.77 2.24
N LYS A 43 6.71 -5.68 1.94
CA LYS A 43 6.82 -6.98 2.59
C LYS A 43 7.57 -6.89 3.91
N TYR A 44 7.06 -7.56 4.93
CA TYR A 44 7.74 -7.82 6.18
C TYR A 44 7.92 -9.32 6.36
N GLU A 45 9.15 -9.75 6.59
CA GLU A 45 9.48 -11.13 6.95
C GLU A 45 9.89 -11.14 8.43
N LEU A 46 8.97 -11.59 9.28
CA LEU A 46 9.17 -11.66 10.72
C LEU A 46 9.19 -13.12 11.16
N SER A 47 9.66 -13.38 12.38
CA SER A 47 9.68 -14.73 12.96
C SER A 47 8.30 -15.40 13.00
N GLU A 48 7.26 -14.58 13.17
CA GLU A 48 5.86 -14.96 13.31
C GLU A 48 5.10 -15.08 11.97
N GLY A 49 5.73 -14.73 10.85
CA GLY A 49 5.18 -14.88 9.51
C GLY A 49 5.55 -13.76 8.54
N ILE A 50 4.91 -13.83 7.36
CA ILE A 50 5.05 -12.83 6.31
C ILE A 50 3.85 -11.90 6.35
N TYR A 51 4.10 -10.60 6.31
CA TYR A 51 3.09 -9.55 6.30
C TYR A 51 3.30 -8.62 5.11
N TYR A 52 2.22 -7.98 4.68
CA TYR A 52 2.24 -7.00 3.59
C TYR A 52 1.48 -5.76 4.02
N LEU A 53 2.16 -4.62 4.11
CA LEU A 53 1.49 -3.32 4.08
C LEU A 53 1.16 -3.03 2.62
N ARG A 54 -0.13 -2.87 2.34
CA ARG A 54 -0.66 -2.66 1.00
C ARG A 54 -1.32 -1.30 0.90
N ILE A 55 -1.02 -0.58 -0.16
CA ILE A 55 -1.64 0.71 -0.49
C ILE A 55 -2.29 0.59 -1.86
N PRO A 56 -3.62 0.36 -1.90
CA PRO A 56 -4.36 0.30 -3.15
C PRO A 56 -4.65 1.70 -3.72
N GLY A 57 -4.86 1.75 -5.02
CA GLY A 57 -5.38 2.88 -5.75
C GLY A 57 -6.05 2.43 -7.04
N TYR A 58 -6.92 3.26 -7.58
CA TYR A 58 -7.60 3.01 -8.85
C TYR A 58 -7.45 4.20 -9.80
N ALA A 59 -7.40 3.90 -11.10
CA ALA A 59 -7.34 4.93 -12.13
C ALA A 59 -8.67 5.66 -12.23
N ILE A 60 -8.61 6.98 -12.16
CA ILE A 60 -9.74 7.87 -12.49
C ILE A 60 -9.61 8.47 -13.89
N ASP A 61 -8.41 8.40 -14.46
CA ASP A 61 -8.09 8.76 -15.83
C ASP A 61 -6.84 7.98 -16.29
N GLY A 62 -6.69 7.75 -17.59
CA GLY A 62 -5.57 7.01 -18.19
C GLY A 62 -5.61 5.48 -17.96
N ASP A 63 -4.46 4.82 -18.11
CA ASP A 63 -4.31 3.36 -18.03
C ASP A 63 -3.12 2.97 -17.13
N VAL A 64 -3.38 2.12 -16.13
CA VAL A 64 -2.37 1.70 -15.15
C VAL A 64 -1.25 0.86 -15.80
N GLY A 65 -1.61 -0.01 -16.74
CA GLY A 65 -0.68 -0.86 -17.46
C GLY A 65 0.23 -0.07 -18.40
N ALA A 66 -0.29 1.00 -19.01
CA ALA A 66 0.47 1.94 -19.84
C ALA A 66 1.32 2.93 -19.01
N ARG A 67 1.20 2.92 -17.69
CA ARG A 67 1.94 3.76 -16.74
C ARG A 67 1.66 5.26 -16.88
N ASN A 68 0.47 5.62 -17.36
CA ASN A 68 0.04 7.01 -17.60
C ASN A 68 -1.30 7.34 -16.93
N ALA A 69 -1.66 6.62 -15.87
CA ALA A 69 -2.89 6.86 -15.13
C ALA A 69 -2.76 8.00 -14.11
N THR A 70 -3.86 8.72 -13.89
CA THR A 70 -4.08 9.45 -12.63
C THR A 70 -4.78 8.51 -11.66
N LEU A 71 -4.17 8.29 -10.49
CA LEU A 71 -4.69 7.37 -9.48
C LEU A 71 -5.35 8.14 -8.33
N GLN A 72 -6.55 7.68 -7.94
CA GLN A 72 -7.13 7.94 -6.63
C GLN A 72 -6.66 6.84 -5.67
N MET A 73 -5.92 7.24 -4.64
CA MET A 73 -5.43 6.31 -3.63
C MET A 73 -6.53 5.95 -2.63
N MET A 74 -6.39 4.80 -1.98
CA MET A 74 -7.36 4.23 -1.04
C MET A 74 -6.71 3.97 0.33
N ASP A 75 -7.53 3.61 1.32
CA ASP A 75 -7.06 3.28 2.66
C ASP A 75 -6.00 2.16 2.63
N PRO A 76 -4.82 2.38 3.25
CA PRO A 76 -3.84 1.33 3.43
C PRO A 76 -4.37 0.20 4.32
N TYR A 77 -3.86 -1.02 4.10
CA TYR A 77 -4.16 -2.14 4.98
C TYR A 77 -2.94 -3.06 5.15
N LEU A 78 -2.85 -3.69 6.32
CA LEU A 78 -1.86 -4.70 6.66
C LEU A 78 -2.53 -6.07 6.62
N GLY A 79 -2.01 -6.97 5.78
CA GLY A 79 -2.44 -8.36 5.69
C GLY A 79 -1.34 -9.32 6.10
N LYS A 80 -1.72 -10.48 6.64
CA LYS A 80 -0.81 -11.60 6.90
C LYS A 80 -0.91 -12.62 5.76
N HIS A 81 0.20 -13.19 5.34
CA HIS A 81 0.24 -14.22 4.32
C HIS A 81 0.28 -15.61 4.95
N TYR A 82 -0.79 -16.38 4.76
CA TYR A 82 -0.90 -17.76 5.26
C TYR A 82 -0.50 -18.75 4.17
N TYR A 83 0.77 -19.13 4.14
CA TYR A 83 1.26 -20.19 3.26
C TYR A 83 1.37 -21.53 4.03
N PRO A 84 1.07 -22.71 3.43
CA PRO A 84 0.70 -22.95 2.02
C PRO A 84 -0.80 -22.93 1.72
N THR A 85 -1.67 -22.94 2.73
CA THR A 85 -3.10 -23.21 2.54
C THR A 85 -3.94 -21.98 2.23
N GLY A 86 -3.44 -20.77 2.50
CA GLY A 86 -4.24 -19.54 2.46
C GLY A 86 -5.32 -19.49 3.54
N VAL A 87 -5.40 -20.50 4.41
CA VAL A 87 -6.42 -20.62 5.44
C VAL A 87 -5.99 -19.78 6.64
N GLU A 88 -6.81 -18.79 6.97
CA GLU A 88 -6.71 -18.02 8.19
C GLU A 88 -7.05 -18.93 9.37
N TYR A 89 -6.07 -19.22 10.22
CA TYR A 89 -6.27 -20.04 11.40
C TYR A 89 -6.78 -19.16 12.56
N GLY A 90 -8.08 -18.85 12.54
CA GLY A 90 -8.80 -18.23 13.67
C GLY A 90 -9.25 -16.78 13.47
N GLU A 91 -10.17 -16.32 14.33
CA GLU A 91 -10.73 -14.97 14.33
C GLU A 91 -9.76 -13.89 14.85
N ASP A 92 -8.60 -14.29 15.38
CA ASP A 92 -7.62 -13.38 15.99
C ASP A 92 -6.35 -13.23 15.14
N GLU A 93 -6.48 -12.49 14.04
CA GLU A 93 -5.35 -12.06 13.23
C GLU A 93 -4.42 -11.14 14.05
N TYR A 94 -3.35 -11.69 14.61
CA TYR A 94 -2.42 -10.91 15.43
C TYR A 94 -1.37 -10.16 14.59
N PHE A 95 -1.37 -8.83 14.77
CA PHE A 95 -0.33 -7.91 14.29
C PHE A 95 0.36 -7.30 15.50
N SER A 96 1.69 -7.40 15.58
CA SER A 96 2.43 -6.83 16.71
C SER A 96 2.36 -5.30 16.72
N ASP A 97 2.30 -4.69 17.91
CA ASP A 97 2.26 -3.23 18.05
C ASP A 97 3.45 -2.55 17.34
N ALA A 98 4.63 -3.17 17.40
CA ALA A 98 5.82 -2.68 16.74
C ALA A 98 5.66 -2.61 15.21
N LEU A 99 5.04 -3.64 14.60
CA LEU A 99 4.73 -3.67 13.17
C LEU A 99 3.68 -2.61 12.81
N VAL A 100 2.60 -2.54 13.59
CA VAL A 100 1.52 -1.55 13.37
C VAL A 100 2.06 -0.13 13.44
N GLU A 101 2.88 0.19 14.44
CA GLU A 101 3.50 1.51 14.60
C GLU A 101 4.50 1.82 13.48
N HIS A 102 5.24 0.82 13.00
CA HIS A 102 6.08 0.99 11.81
C HIS A 102 5.22 1.34 10.58
N CYS A 103 4.14 0.59 10.32
CA CYS A 103 3.24 0.86 9.20
C CYS A 103 2.67 2.29 9.26
N LYS A 104 2.19 2.75 10.43
CA LYS A 104 1.67 4.12 10.61
C LYS A 104 2.73 5.19 10.27
N ARG A 105 3.98 4.99 10.69
CA ARG A 105 5.08 5.91 10.36
C ARG A 105 5.41 5.91 8.87
N THR A 106 5.44 4.73 8.25
CA THR A 106 5.65 4.60 6.79
C THR A 106 4.55 5.32 6.02
N ILE A 107 3.28 5.07 6.36
CA ILE A 107 2.12 5.72 5.73
C ILE A 107 2.20 7.25 5.87
N THR A 108 2.47 7.75 7.07
CA THR A 108 2.63 9.21 7.30
C THR A 108 3.75 9.81 6.46
N SER A 109 4.88 9.10 6.34
CA SER A 109 6.03 9.56 5.56
C SER A 109 5.73 9.61 4.06
N ILE A 110 5.02 8.61 3.53
CA ILE A 110 4.55 8.57 2.14
C ILE A 110 3.59 9.74 1.87
N TYR A 111 2.60 9.95 2.75
CA TYR A 111 1.64 11.05 2.62
C TYR A 111 2.35 12.40 2.55
N ASN A 112 3.28 12.67 3.48
CA ASN A 112 4.02 13.92 3.53
C ASN A 112 4.90 14.13 2.29
N ASP A 113 5.59 13.09 1.81
CA ASP A 113 6.42 13.17 0.61
C ASP A 113 5.60 13.48 -0.65
N ILE A 114 4.44 12.83 -0.81
CA ILE A 114 3.53 13.11 -1.94
C ILE A 114 3.05 14.56 -1.88
N LYS A 115 2.58 15.02 -0.71
CA LYS A 115 2.12 16.40 -0.54
C LYS A 115 3.22 17.43 -0.77
N ALA A 116 4.46 17.13 -0.38
CA ALA A 116 5.59 18.03 -0.61
C ALA A 116 5.96 18.17 -2.09
N ILE A 117 5.74 17.13 -2.91
CA ILE A 117 5.97 17.19 -4.37
C ILE A 117 4.81 17.89 -5.09
N GLN A 118 3.59 17.79 -4.56
CA GLN A 118 2.40 18.44 -5.13
C GLN A 118 2.25 19.93 -4.75
N ALA A 119 2.99 20.40 -3.75
CA ALA A 119 2.99 21.79 -3.27
C ALA A 119 3.81 22.71 -4.19
#